data_AF-A0A091SI55-F1
#
_entry.id   AF-A0A091SI55-F1
#
_cell.length_a   1.000
_cell.length_b   1.000
_cell.length_c   1.000
_cell.angle_alpha   90.00
_cell.angle_beta   90.00
_cell.angle_gamma   90.00
#
_symmetry.space_group_name_H-M   'P 1'
#
loop_
_entity.id
_entity.type
_entity.pdbx_description
1 polymer ?
#
loop_
_entity_poly.entity_id
_entity_poly.type
_entity_poly.pdbx_seq_one_letter_code
_entity_poly.pdbx_strand_id
1 'polypeptide(L)'
;QHLTPAQIYHVTVMPCYDKKLEASRPDFFNQEYQTRDVDCVITTGEVLKLLEQEGVSLSDVDPAPLDTISAAEEELTSHSGGGSGGYLEHIYKHAAKELFGIQVDTIQYKPLKNKDFQEVTLEKDGVVLLQFALAYGFRNIQNLVQKLKRGKSPYHYVEVMACPSGCLNGGGQLKLGGESSKEQLQHVERLYESPRSEIPEQNQAVNELYEQWLGGAESEKAAKALHTQYHAVEKASTGFNIKW
;
A
#
# COMPACT_ATOMS: atom_id res chain seq x y z
N GLN A 1 -5.96 22.32 18.46
CA GLN A 1 -4.80 22.56 19.34
C GLN A 1 -3.65 23.09 18.48
N HIS A 2 -2.92 24.11 18.90
CA HIS A 2 -1.79 24.66 18.12
C HIS A 2 -0.48 23.98 18.57
N LEU A 3 -0.23 22.77 18.06
CA LEU A 3 1.00 22.02 18.34
C LEU A 3 2.04 22.27 17.25
N THR A 4 3.32 22.32 17.63
CA THR A 4 4.42 22.28 16.67
C THR A 4 4.70 20.85 16.23
N PRO A 5 5.26 20.61 15.02
CA PRO A 5 5.57 19.25 14.56
C PRO A 5 6.42 18.45 15.55
N ALA A 6 7.39 19.09 16.21
CA ALA A 6 8.28 18.44 17.17
C ALA A 6 7.60 17.98 18.47
N GLN A 7 6.34 18.39 18.70
CA GLN A 7 5.53 17.95 19.84
C GLN A 7 4.61 16.78 19.49
N ILE A 8 4.58 16.37 18.23
CA ILE A 8 3.76 15.26 17.74
C ILE A 8 4.68 14.06 17.57
N TYR A 9 4.28 12.92 18.14
CA TYR A 9 4.97 11.65 17.94
C TYR A 9 4.07 10.74 17.11
N HIS A 10 4.41 10.54 15.85
CA HIS A 10 3.60 9.80 14.90
C HIS A 10 4.02 8.32 14.86
N VAL A 11 3.14 7.47 15.37
CA VAL A 11 3.30 6.00 15.37
C VAL A 11 2.35 5.39 14.35
N THR A 12 2.86 4.43 13.57
CA THR A 12 2.04 3.66 12.63
C THR A 12 2.09 2.16 12.93
N VAL A 13 0.96 1.49 12.74
CA VAL A 13 0.86 0.03 12.80
C VAL A 13 0.89 -0.53 11.38
N MET A 14 1.86 -1.39 11.08
CA MET A 14 2.09 -1.87 9.72
C MET A 14 2.25 -3.40 9.67
N PRO A 15 1.73 -4.10 8.64
CA PRO A 15 1.87 -5.54 8.52
C PRO A 15 3.28 -5.98 8.04
N CYS A 16 4.23 -5.06 7.91
CA CYS A 16 5.52 -5.29 7.28
C CYS A 16 6.68 -4.61 8.02
N TYR A 17 7.79 -5.32 8.19
CA TYR A 17 9.01 -4.76 8.77
C TYR A 17 9.70 -3.74 7.86
N ASP A 18 9.55 -3.86 6.53
CA ASP A 18 10.19 -2.94 5.58
C ASP A 18 9.66 -1.51 5.72
N LYS A 19 8.47 -1.32 6.30
CA LYS A 19 7.94 0.02 6.64
C LYS A 19 8.80 0.75 7.68
N LYS A 20 9.53 0.03 8.55
CA LYS A 20 10.55 0.62 9.43
C LYS A 20 11.70 1.21 8.62
N LEU A 21 12.15 0.49 7.59
CA LEU A 21 13.22 0.95 6.70
C LEU A 21 12.75 2.16 5.88
N GLU A 22 11.52 2.12 5.36
CA GLU A 22 10.91 3.26 4.68
C GLU A 22 10.88 4.51 5.55
N ALA A 23 10.32 4.44 6.76
CA ALA A 23 10.24 5.57 7.71
C ALA A 23 11.63 6.11 8.11
N SER A 24 12.66 5.27 8.10
CA SER A 24 14.03 5.67 8.42
C SER A 24 14.76 6.42 7.30
N ARG A 25 14.21 6.44 6.08
CA ARG A 25 14.85 7.10 4.92
C ARG A 25 15.12 8.57 5.23
N PRO A 26 16.30 9.10 4.85
CA PRO A 26 16.60 10.52 5.00
C PRO A 26 15.63 11.44 4.24
N ASP A 27 15.01 10.93 3.17
CA ASP A 27 14.03 11.66 2.35
C ASP A 27 12.78 12.10 3.14
N PHE A 28 12.45 11.41 4.23
CA PHE A 28 11.29 11.68 5.09
C PHE A 28 11.68 12.36 6.41
N PHE A 29 12.85 13.02 6.43
CA PHE A 29 13.29 13.85 7.54
C PHE A 29 13.20 15.33 7.17
N ASN A 30 12.41 16.07 7.93
CA ASN A 30 12.26 17.51 7.75
C ASN A 30 13.37 18.25 8.51
N GLN A 31 14.29 18.85 7.76
CA GLN A 31 15.42 19.60 8.33
C GLN A 31 15.01 20.90 9.05
N GLU A 32 13.92 21.53 8.65
CA GLU A 32 13.46 22.79 9.25
C GLU A 32 12.91 22.55 10.66
N TYR A 33 12.10 21.51 10.82
CA TYR A 33 11.48 21.16 12.11
C TYR A 33 12.28 20.15 12.93
N GLN A 34 13.32 19.54 12.34
CA GLN A 34 14.09 18.43 12.93
C GLN A 34 13.19 17.24 13.32
N THR A 35 12.22 16.92 12.46
CA THR A 35 11.23 15.86 12.68
C THR A 35 11.22 14.84 11.54
N ARG A 36 10.62 13.68 11.79
CA ARG A 36 10.31 12.68 10.76
C ARG A 36 8.83 12.72 10.42
N ASP A 37 8.50 12.27 9.22
CA ASP A 37 7.09 12.08 8.86
C ASP A 37 6.46 10.94 9.67
N VAL A 38 7.24 9.90 10.00
CA VAL A 38 6.84 8.77 10.87
C VAL A 38 7.97 8.51 11.86
N ASP A 39 7.69 8.66 13.16
CA ASP A 39 8.70 8.47 14.22
C ASP A 39 8.90 6.99 14.56
N CYS A 40 7.81 6.22 14.53
CA CYS A 40 7.85 4.81 14.89
C CYS A 40 6.90 3.99 14.03
N VAL A 41 7.39 2.82 13.60
CA VAL A 41 6.58 1.80 12.96
C VAL A 41 6.61 0.57 13.86
N ILE A 42 5.43 0.15 14.30
CA ILE A 42 5.24 -1.10 15.04
C ILE A 42 4.45 -2.08 14.17
N THR A 43 4.75 -3.37 14.28
CA THR A 43 4.03 -4.40 13.54
C THR A 43 2.82 -4.91 14.29
N THR A 44 1.91 -5.59 13.59
CA THR A 44 0.76 -6.28 14.21
C THR A 44 1.22 -7.22 15.34
N GLY A 45 2.30 -7.96 15.12
CA GLY A 45 2.89 -8.83 16.16
C GLY A 45 3.50 -8.07 17.35
N GLU A 46 4.07 -6.89 17.11
CA GLU A 46 4.61 -6.05 18.19
C GLU A 46 3.48 -5.42 19.02
N VAL A 47 2.38 -5.01 18.39
CA VAL A 47 1.18 -4.53 19.09
C VAL A 47 0.62 -5.63 20.00
N LEU A 48 0.46 -6.85 19.48
CA LEU A 48 -0.02 -7.98 20.29
C LEU A 48 0.87 -8.23 21.50
N LYS A 49 2.20 -8.23 21.30
CA LYS A 49 3.15 -8.42 22.39
C LYS A 49 3.06 -7.33 23.47
N LEU A 50 2.84 -6.07 23.08
CA LEU A 50 2.64 -4.97 24.04
C LEU A 50 1.36 -5.17 24.86
N LEU A 51 0.27 -5.57 24.21
CA LEU A 51 -1.00 -5.88 24.88
C LEU A 51 -0.85 -7.04 25.87
N GLU A 52 -0.15 -8.11 25.48
CA GLU A 52 0.14 -9.25 26.35
C GLU A 52 0.98 -8.85 27.58
N GLN A 53 1.94 -7.94 27.41
CA GLN A 53 2.77 -7.43 28.51
C GLN A 53 1.96 -6.61 29.52
N GLU A 54 0.97 -5.85 29.05
CA GLU A 54 0.04 -5.10 29.89
C GLU A 54 -1.11 -5.96 30.44
N GLY A 55 -1.20 -7.23 30.04
CA GLY A 55 -2.29 -8.12 30.44
C GLY A 55 -3.65 -7.72 29.87
N VAL A 56 -3.66 -7.05 28.71
CA VAL A 56 -4.87 -6.56 28.04
C VAL A 56 -5.19 -7.45 26.83
N SER A 57 -6.46 -7.84 26.70
CA SER A 57 -7.00 -8.48 25.50
C SER A 57 -7.90 -7.49 24.76
N LEU A 58 -7.76 -7.36 23.43
CA LEU A 58 -8.63 -6.48 22.64
C LEU A 58 -10.10 -6.85 22.73
N SER A 59 -10.41 -8.13 22.97
CA SER A 59 -11.78 -8.61 23.16
C SER A 59 -12.45 -8.07 24.43
N ASP A 60 -11.65 -7.58 25.38
CA ASP A 60 -12.12 -7.08 26.68
C ASP A 60 -12.20 -5.54 26.71
N VAL A 61 -11.86 -4.87 25.61
CA VAL A 61 -11.85 -3.40 25.50
C VAL A 61 -13.12 -2.93 24.80
N ASP A 62 -13.79 -1.92 25.36
CA ASP A 62 -14.96 -1.30 24.75
C ASP A 62 -14.58 -0.59 23.43
N PRO A 63 -15.40 -0.71 22.37
CA PRO A 63 -15.16 0.01 21.12
C PRO A 63 -15.09 1.53 21.36
N ALA A 64 -14.07 2.17 20.77
CA ALA A 64 -13.90 3.62 20.80
C ALA A 64 -14.05 4.19 19.38
N PRO A 65 -14.56 5.42 19.23
CA PRO A 65 -14.57 6.10 17.94
C PRO A 65 -13.15 6.43 17.50
N LEU A 66 -12.94 6.52 16.17
CA LEU A 66 -11.71 7.01 15.59
C LEU A 66 -11.65 8.55 15.69
N ASP A 67 -10.45 9.09 15.84
CA ASP A 67 -10.22 10.53 15.70
C ASP A 67 -10.41 10.95 14.23
N THR A 68 -11.06 12.08 13.98
CA THR A 68 -11.26 12.62 12.62
C THR A 68 -10.33 13.80 12.36
N ILE A 69 -9.76 13.86 11.15
CA ILE A 69 -8.93 15.00 10.71
C ILE A 69 -9.83 16.13 10.18
N SER A 70 -10.99 15.77 9.63
CA SER A 70 -12.01 16.70 9.12
C SER A 70 -13.23 16.79 10.05
N ALA A 71 -14.09 17.77 9.80
CA ALA A 71 -15.36 17.93 10.52
C ALA A 71 -16.41 16.88 10.14
N ALA A 72 -16.16 16.03 9.15
CA ALA A 72 -17.03 14.92 8.79
C ALA A 72 -16.78 13.73 9.72
N GLU A 73 -17.85 13.04 10.11
CA GLU A 73 -17.73 11.72 10.72
C GLU A 73 -17.10 10.77 9.70
N GLU A 74 -15.87 10.31 9.99
CA GLU A 74 -15.20 9.33 9.15
C GLU A 74 -15.63 7.92 9.61
N GLU A 75 -16.49 7.28 8.83
CA GLU A 75 -16.68 5.84 8.91
C GLU A 75 -15.43 5.13 8.37
N LEU A 76 -15.13 3.95 8.90
CA LEU A 76 -14.08 3.10 8.32
C LEU A 76 -14.48 2.72 6.90
N THR A 77 -13.72 3.21 5.92
CA THR A 77 -13.87 2.84 4.51
C THR A 77 -12.71 1.99 4.05
N SER A 78 -12.89 1.33 2.90
CA SER A 78 -11.85 0.57 2.21
C SER A 78 -11.76 1.05 0.76
N HIS A 79 -10.91 0.40 -0.03
CA HIS A 79 -10.79 0.65 -1.45
C HIS A 79 -10.93 -0.67 -2.23
N SER A 80 -11.28 -0.57 -3.51
CA SER A 80 -11.25 -1.73 -4.41
C SER A 80 -9.80 -2.14 -4.75
N GLY A 81 -9.57 -3.36 -5.22
CA GLY A 81 -8.24 -3.81 -5.67
C GLY A 81 -7.41 -4.62 -4.67
N GLY A 82 -8.02 -5.07 -3.57
CA GLY A 82 -7.42 -6.03 -2.64
C GLY A 82 -6.45 -5.43 -1.62
N GLY A 83 -6.00 -6.23 -0.65
CA GLY A 83 -5.34 -5.73 0.56
C GLY A 83 -3.90 -5.23 0.46
N SER A 84 -3.47 -4.77 -0.73
CA SER A 84 -2.15 -4.14 -0.93
C SER A 84 -2.25 -2.72 -1.49
N GLY A 85 -3.39 -2.05 -1.29
CA GLY A 85 -3.61 -0.66 -1.70
C GLY A 85 -4.40 -0.50 -3.01
N GLY A 86 -4.63 -1.58 -3.77
CA GLY A 86 -5.51 -1.55 -4.94
C GLY A 86 -5.09 -0.58 -6.05
N TYR A 87 -3.80 -0.20 -6.09
CA TYR A 87 -3.30 0.84 -6.99
C TYR A 87 -3.50 0.46 -8.45
N LEU A 88 -3.20 -0.79 -8.82
CA LEU A 88 -3.40 -1.28 -10.18
C LEU A 88 -4.85 -1.13 -10.61
N GLU A 89 -5.80 -1.47 -9.75
CA GLU A 89 -7.22 -1.37 -10.07
C GLU A 89 -7.64 0.08 -10.32
N HIS A 90 -7.25 0.96 -9.40
CA HIS A 90 -7.55 2.37 -9.51
C HIS A 90 -6.92 2.99 -10.77
N ILE A 91 -5.61 2.79 -10.99
CA ILE A 91 -4.88 3.32 -12.14
C ILE A 91 -5.42 2.73 -13.45
N TYR A 92 -5.79 1.44 -13.47
CA TYR A 92 -6.36 0.81 -14.66
C TYR A 92 -7.70 1.44 -15.05
N LYS A 93 -8.62 1.59 -14.09
CA LYS A 93 -9.93 2.22 -14.32
C LYS A 93 -9.77 3.68 -14.74
N HIS A 94 -8.90 4.42 -14.06
CA HIS A 94 -8.61 5.81 -14.36
C HIS A 94 -8.02 5.96 -15.77
N ALA A 95 -6.98 5.19 -16.11
CA ALA A 95 -6.34 5.24 -17.43
C ALA A 95 -7.27 4.80 -18.57
N ALA A 96 -8.12 3.78 -18.35
CA ALA A 96 -9.11 3.35 -19.34
C ALA A 96 -10.09 4.49 -19.69
N LYS A 97 -10.57 5.21 -18.67
CA LYS A 97 -11.48 6.34 -18.83
C LYS A 97 -10.77 7.53 -19.48
N GLU A 98 -9.62 7.92 -18.95
CA GLU A 98 -8.92 9.14 -19.35
C GLU A 98 -8.32 9.03 -20.76
N LEU A 99 -7.67 7.91 -21.08
CA LEU A 99 -6.96 7.76 -22.34
C LEU A 99 -7.86 7.27 -23.49
N PHE A 100 -8.92 6.54 -23.18
CA PHE A 100 -9.76 5.86 -24.19
C PHE A 100 -11.25 6.14 -24.07
N GLY A 101 -11.69 6.88 -23.06
CA GLY A 101 -13.12 7.15 -22.81
C GLY A 101 -13.91 5.90 -22.40
N ILE A 102 -13.23 4.84 -21.91
CA ILE A 102 -13.86 3.56 -21.58
C ILE A 102 -14.04 3.48 -20.06
N GLN A 103 -15.30 3.43 -19.61
CA GLN A 103 -15.61 3.15 -18.22
C GLN A 103 -15.49 1.66 -17.93
N VAL A 104 -14.74 1.31 -16.88
CA VAL A 104 -14.59 -0.06 -16.40
C VAL A 104 -15.08 -0.15 -14.96
N ASP A 105 -16.19 -0.84 -14.74
CA ASP A 105 -16.75 -1.01 -13.39
C ASP A 105 -16.08 -2.18 -12.65
N THR A 106 -15.87 -3.31 -13.35
CA THR A 106 -15.30 -4.54 -12.79
C THR A 106 -14.06 -4.98 -13.58
N ILE A 107 -12.98 -5.30 -12.86
CA ILE A 107 -11.75 -5.82 -13.45
C ILE A 107 -11.75 -7.35 -13.43
N GLN A 108 -11.37 -7.96 -14.54
CA GLN A 108 -11.15 -9.40 -14.64
C GLN A 108 -9.66 -9.71 -14.60
N TYR A 109 -9.19 -10.23 -13.46
CA TYR A 109 -7.81 -10.66 -13.30
C TYR A 109 -7.61 -12.06 -13.87
N LYS A 110 -6.66 -12.20 -14.77
CA LYS A 110 -6.24 -13.49 -15.33
C LYS A 110 -4.96 -13.97 -14.61
N PRO A 111 -5.04 -14.99 -13.73
CA PRO A 111 -3.84 -15.57 -13.16
C PRO A 111 -3.00 -16.25 -14.24
N LEU A 112 -1.68 -16.10 -14.14
CA LEU A 112 -0.72 -16.77 -15.02
C LEU A 112 -0.23 -18.07 -14.40
N LYS A 113 1.00 -18.08 -13.90
CA LYS A 113 1.64 -19.27 -13.31
C LYS A 113 1.06 -19.62 -11.94
N ASN A 114 0.65 -18.60 -11.20
CA ASN A 114 0.07 -18.71 -9.86
C ASN A 114 -0.83 -17.50 -9.60
N LYS A 115 -1.48 -17.48 -8.42
CA LYS A 115 -2.35 -16.39 -8.00
C LYS A 115 -1.60 -15.08 -7.73
N ASP A 116 -0.30 -15.15 -7.46
CA ASP A 116 0.59 -14.01 -7.20
C ASP A 116 1.14 -13.35 -8.48
N PHE A 117 0.76 -13.84 -9.66
CA PHE A 117 1.06 -13.19 -10.92
C PHE A 117 -0.21 -13.16 -11.76
N GLN A 118 -0.83 -11.98 -11.84
CA GLN A 118 -2.09 -11.78 -12.56
C GLN A 118 -1.94 -10.69 -13.61
N GLU A 119 -2.65 -10.82 -14.72
CA GLU A 119 -2.72 -9.83 -15.77
C GLU A 119 -4.14 -9.28 -15.91
N VAL A 120 -4.22 -8.04 -16.35
CA VAL A 120 -5.46 -7.38 -16.75
C VAL A 120 -5.22 -6.72 -18.10
N THR A 121 -6.12 -6.94 -19.05
CA THR A 121 -6.01 -6.39 -20.40
C THR A 121 -7.28 -5.64 -20.76
N LEU A 122 -7.11 -4.42 -21.26
CA LEU A 122 -8.16 -3.67 -21.93
C LEU A 122 -8.01 -3.88 -23.43
N GLU A 123 -9.03 -4.43 -24.07
CA GLU A 123 -9.06 -4.63 -25.52
C GLU A 123 -10.28 -3.97 -26.13
N LYS A 124 -10.11 -3.37 -27.31
CA LYS A 124 -11.19 -2.82 -28.13
C LYS A 124 -10.90 -3.10 -29.59
N ASP A 125 -11.89 -3.63 -30.31
CA ASP A 125 -11.79 -3.94 -31.75
C ASP A 125 -10.58 -4.83 -32.11
N GLY A 126 -10.22 -5.77 -31.21
CA GLY A 126 -9.08 -6.67 -31.38
C GLY A 126 -7.70 -6.03 -31.12
N VAL A 127 -7.66 -4.79 -30.64
CA VAL A 127 -6.44 -4.07 -30.27
C VAL A 127 -6.32 -3.99 -28.75
N VAL A 128 -5.15 -4.36 -28.23
CA VAL A 128 -4.79 -4.18 -26.82
C VAL A 128 -4.50 -2.70 -26.57
N LEU A 129 -5.30 -2.07 -25.73
CA LEU A 129 -5.18 -0.66 -25.34
C LEU A 129 -4.36 -0.49 -24.07
N LEU A 130 -4.61 -1.33 -23.05
CA LEU A 130 -3.87 -1.39 -21.80
C LEU A 130 -3.56 -2.84 -21.45
N GLN A 131 -2.40 -3.07 -20.85
CA GLN A 131 -2.01 -4.39 -20.37
C GLN A 131 -1.20 -4.23 -19.10
N PHE A 132 -1.81 -4.57 -17.97
CA PHE A 132 -1.28 -4.35 -16.64
C PHE A 132 -0.99 -5.69 -15.96
N ALA A 133 -0.10 -5.70 -14.97
CA ALA A 133 0.17 -6.92 -14.20
C ALA A 133 0.43 -6.66 -12.71
N LEU A 134 -0.07 -7.59 -11.88
CA LEU A 134 0.37 -7.80 -10.50
C LEU A 134 1.50 -8.82 -10.51
N ALA A 135 2.60 -8.51 -9.82
CA ALA A 135 3.72 -9.43 -9.62
C ALA A 135 4.14 -9.45 -8.15
N TYR A 136 3.53 -10.35 -7.38
CA TYR A 136 3.75 -10.51 -5.95
C TYR A 136 4.73 -11.64 -5.67
N GLY A 137 5.56 -11.47 -4.65
CA GLY A 137 6.61 -12.42 -4.29
C GLY A 137 7.89 -12.22 -5.11
N PHE A 138 9.03 -12.32 -4.42
CA PHE A 138 10.36 -12.08 -5.03
C PHE A 138 10.64 -12.91 -6.29
N ARG A 139 10.18 -14.17 -6.35
CA ARG A 139 10.34 -15.03 -7.53
C ARG A 139 9.63 -14.46 -8.76
N ASN A 140 8.41 -13.94 -8.60
CA ASN A 140 7.65 -13.33 -9.68
C ASN A 140 8.29 -12.01 -10.12
N ILE A 141 8.73 -11.19 -9.17
CA ILE A 141 9.46 -9.95 -9.42
C ILE A 141 10.75 -10.22 -10.22
N GLN A 142 11.56 -11.19 -9.79
CA GLN A 142 12.79 -11.57 -10.51
C GLN A 142 12.49 -11.98 -11.96
N ASN A 143 11.45 -12.79 -12.18
CA ASN A 143 11.03 -13.19 -13.53
C ASN A 143 10.55 -12.00 -14.38
N LEU A 144 9.76 -11.09 -13.79
CA LEU A 144 9.30 -9.87 -14.45
C LEU A 144 10.48 -8.97 -14.84
N VAL A 145 11.41 -8.72 -13.92
CA VAL A 145 12.61 -7.89 -14.17
C VAL A 145 13.48 -8.52 -15.26
N GLN A 146 13.63 -9.84 -15.29
CA GLN A 146 14.37 -10.51 -16.37
C GLN A 146 13.68 -10.34 -17.73
N LYS A 147 12.33 -10.38 -17.80
CA LYS A 147 11.59 -10.09 -19.03
C LYS A 147 11.76 -8.64 -19.48
N LEU A 148 11.67 -7.69 -18.54
CA LEU A 148 11.89 -6.26 -18.80
C LEU A 148 13.29 -6.00 -19.38
N LYS A 149 14.34 -6.54 -18.75
CA LYS A 149 15.73 -6.41 -19.24
C LYS A 149 15.94 -6.97 -20.64
N ARG A 150 15.13 -7.94 -21.06
CA ARG A 150 15.19 -8.55 -22.39
C ARG A 150 14.28 -7.85 -23.42
N GLY A 151 13.57 -6.79 -23.04
CA GLY A 151 12.58 -6.13 -23.88
C GLY A 151 11.37 -7.00 -24.21
N LYS A 152 11.03 -7.96 -23.33
CA LYS A 152 9.95 -8.95 -23.53
C LYS A 152 8.77 -8.78 -22.57
N SER A 153 8.71 -7.66 -21.86
CA SER A 153 7.56 -7.35 -21.01
C SER A 153 6.48 -6.66 -21.84
N PRO A 154 5.26 -7.19 -21.93
CA PRO A 154 4.18 -6.57 -22.69
C PRO A 154 3.40 -5.53 -21.85
N TYR A 155 3.73 -5.36 -20.57
CA TYR A 155 2.93 -4.56 -19.65
C TYR A 155 3.26 -3.07 -19.73
N HIS A 156 2.21 -2.25 -19.77
CA HIS A 156 2.25 -0.79 -19.68
C HIS A 156 2.40 -0.31 -18.23
N TYR A 157 1.85 -1.07 -17.28
CA TYR A 157 1.94 -0.81 -15.85
C TYR A 157 2.14 -2.12 -15.09
N VAL A 158 2.96 -2.08 -14.04
CA VAL A 158 3.19 -3.23 -13.16
C VAL A 158 3.13 -2.77 -11.70
N GLU A 159 2.37 -3.49 -10.90
CA GLU A 159 2.39 -3.36 -9.45
C GLU A 159 3.14 -4.54 -8.84
N VAL A 160 4.06 -4.24 -7.94
CA VAL A 160 5.00 -5.21 -7.37
C VAL A 160 4.91 -5.19 -5.86
N MET A 161 4.81 -6.38 -5.25
CA MET A 161 4.82 -6.57 -3.80
C MET A 161 5.82 -7.65 -3.43
N ALA A 162 6.68 -7.40 -2.44
CA ALA A 162 7.73 -8.33 -2.06
C ALA A 162 7.19 -9.65 -1.48
N CYS A 163 6.10 -9.56 -0.71
CA CYS A 163 5.43 -10.69 -0.08
C CYS A 163 4.49 -11.41 -1.07
N PRO A 164 4.45 -12.76 -1.07
CA PRO A 164 3.35 -13.52 -1.67
C PRO A 164 2.03 -13.12 -1.01
N SER A 165 0.95 -13.04 -1.78
CA SER A 165 -0.36 -12.51 -1.36
C SER A 165 -0.36 -11.06 -0.87
N GLY A 166 0.70 -10.30 -1.14
CA GLY A 166 0.76 -8.87 -0.83
C GLY A 166 0.84 -8.56 0.67
N CYS A 167 0.36 -7.37 1.06
CA CYS A 167 0.56 -6.82 2.40
C CYS A 167 -0.20 -7.56 3.50
N LEU A 168 -1.35 -8.19 3.19
CA LEU A 168 -2.13 -8.96 4.17
C LEU A 168 -1.38 -10.18 4.72
N ASN A 169 -0.39 -10.66 3.97
CA ASN A 169 0.52 -11.74 4.34
C ASN A 169 1.95 -11.23 4.63
N GLY A 170 2.06 -9.96 5.02
CA GLY A 170 3.33 -9.32 5.34
C GLY A 170 4.04 -9.98 6.52
N GLY A 171 5.38 -9.88 6.55
CA GLY A 171 6.19 -10.55 7.57
C GLY A 171 5.92 -10.11 9.02
N GLY A 172 5.29 -8.94 9.22
CA GLY A 172 4.91 -8.41 10.52
C GLY A 172 3.53 -8.86 11.02
N GLN A 173 2.81 -9.65 10.21
CA GLN A 173 1.51 -10.20 10.58
C GLN A 173 1.61 -11.31 11.63
N LEU A 174 0.50 -11.53 12.32
CA LEU A 174 0.36 -12.60 13.30
C LEU A 174 0.42 -13.97 12.63
N LYS A 175 1.07 -14.91 13.30
CA LYS A 175 1.05 -16.33 12.94
C LYS A 175 0.38 -17.08 14.08
N LEU A 176 -0.93 -17.30 13.97
CA LEU A 176 -1.66 -18.02 15.01
C LEU A 176 -1.26 -19.50 14.97
N GLY A 177 -1.06 -20.10 16.13
CA GLY A 177 -0.87 -21.54 16.25
C GLY A 177 -2.19 -22.28 16.00
N GLY A 178 -2.16 -23.35 15.21
CA GLY A 178 -3.31 -24.26 15.04
C GLY A 178 -4.11 -24.10 13.75
N GLU A 179 -3.97 -22.98 13.02
CA GLU A 179 -4.57 -22.79 11.69
C GLU A 179 -3.52 -22.88 10.58
N SER A 180 -3.94 -23.25 9.37
CA SER A 180 -3.06 -23.15 8.21
C SER A 180 -2.87 -21.69 7.82
N SER A 181 -1.69 -21.33 7.30
CA SER A 181 -1.41 -19.96 6.82
C SER A 181 -2.40 -19.49 5.74
N LYS A 182 -3.04 -20.43 5.03
CA LYS A 182 -4.06 -20.13 4.02
C LYS A 182 -5.37 -19.70 4.65
N GLU A 183 -5.84 -20.39 5.70
CA GLU A 183 -7.09 -20.05 6.39
C GLU A 183 -6.98 -18.68 7.08
N GLN A 184 -5.83 -18.43 7.71
CA GLN A 184 -5.50 -17.14 8.32
C GLN A 184 -5.56 -16.01 7.30
N LEU A 185 -4.89 -16.17 6.16
CA LEU A 185 -4.91 -15.17 5.10
C LEU A 185 -6.34 -14.91 4.61
N GLN A 186 -7.12 -15.96 4.37
CA GLN A 186 -8.52 -15.81 3.95
C GLN A 186 -9.38 -15.10 4.99
N HIS A 187 -9.10 -15.28 6.28
CA HIS A 187 -9.78 -14.57 7.33
C HIS A 187 -9.43 -13.08 7.33
N VAL A 188 -8.15 -12.75 7.21
CA VAL A 188 -7.66 -11.36 7.11
C VAL A 188 -8.21 -10.67 5.86
N GLU A 189 -8.25 -11.36 4.71
CA GLU A 189 -8.86 -10.87 3.46
C GLU A 189 -10.33 -10.48 3.68
N ARG A 190 -11.14 -11.35 4.29
CA ARG A 190 -12.56 -11.06 4.58
C ARG A 190 -12.74 -9.85 5.49
N LEU A 191 -11.89 -9.70 6.51
CA LEU A 191 -11.95 -8.55 7.41
C LEU A 191 -11.59 -7.25 6.68
N TYR A 192 -10.55 -7.29 5.85
CA TYR A 192 -10.10 -6.14 5.07
C TYR A 192 -11.13 -5.66 4.03
N GLU A 193 -11.87 -6.61 3.44
CA GLU A 193 -12.93 -6.35 2.45
C GLU A 193 -14.29 -6.02 3.06
N SER A 194 -14.44 -6.11 4.38
CA SER A 194 -15.72 -5.87 5.07
C SER A 194 -16.19 -4.40 5.09
N PRO A 195 -15.32 -3.38 5.19
CA PRO A 195 -15.76 -2.00 5.15
C PRO A 195 -16.22 -1.58 3.75
N ARG A 196 -17.11 -0.56 3.67
CA ARG A 196 -17.59 -0.04 2.39
C ARG A 196 -16.41 0.51 1.58
N SER A 197 -16.28 0.05 0.33
CA SER A 197 -15.32 0.65 -0.59
C SER A 197 -15.75 2.05 -1.01
N GLU A 198 -14.80 2.98 -1.00
CA GLU A 198 -14.99 4.35 -1.46
C GLU A 198 -13.96 4.70 -2.53
N ILE A 199 -14.38 5.52 -3.49
CA ILE A 199 -13.50 6.04 -4.54
C ILE A 199 -12.81 7.30 -3.97
N PRO A 200 -11.48 7.39 -3.96
CA PRO A 200 -10.76 8.51 -3.36
C PRO A 200 -11.22 9.89 -3.82
N GLU A 201 -11.54 10.06 -5.11
CA GLU A 201 -12.02 11.33 -5.68
C GLU A 201 -13.43 11.73 -5.22
N GLN A 202 -14.19 10.79 -4.67
CA GLN A 202 -15.51 11.04 -4.09
C GLN A 202 -15.44 11.32 -2.58
N ASN A 203 -14.28 11.10 -1.95
CA ASN A 203 -14.11 11.33 -0.53
C ASN A 203 -13.98 12.84 -0.25
N GLN A 204 -14.93 13.35 0.54
CA GLN A 204 -15.00 14.78 0.84
C GLN A 204 -13.77 15.28 1.60
N ALA A 205 -13.27 14.54 2.59
CA ALA A 205 -12.10 14.94 3.37
C ALA A 205 -10.83 15.02 2.50
N VAL A 206 -10.67 14.11 1.54
CA VAL A 206 -9.59 14.15 0.55
C VAL A 206 -9.71 15.39 -0.34
N ASN A 207 -10.91 15.70 -0.84
CA ASN A 207 -11.13 16.89 -1.66
C ASN A 207 -10.83 18.18 -0.88
N GLU A 208 -11.29 18.29 0.36
CA GLU A 208 -11.00 19.42 1.26
C GLU A 208 -9.49 19.56 1.51
N LEU A 209 -8.77 18.46 1.72
CA LEU A 209 -7.30 18.47 1.87
C LEU A 209 -6.63 19.07 0.62
N TYR A 210 -7.06 18.65 -0.57
CA TYR A 210 -6.51 19.17 -1.83
C TYR A 210 -6.82 20.65 -2.02
N GLU A 211 -8.06 21.07 -1.82
CA GLU A 211 -8.50 22.45 -2.05
C GLU A 211 -7.95 23.44 -1.03
N GLN A 212 -7.97 23.08 0.27
CA GLN A 212 -7.70 24.01 1.35
C GLN A 212 -6.24 24.01 1.78
N TRP A 213 -5.58 22.84 1.80
CA TRP A 213 -4.22 22.73 2.31
C TRP A 213 -3.19 22.53 1.20
N LEU A 214 -3.39 21.59 0.28
CA LEU A 214 -2.40 21.31 -0.76
C LEU A 214 -2.39 22.41 -1.83
N GLY A 215 -3.52 23.05 -2.12
CA GLY A 215 -3.64 24.07 -3.17
C GLY A 215 -3.85 23.47 -4.56
N GLY A 216 -4.48 22.29 -4.63
CA GLY A 216 -4.76 21.54 -5.86
C GLY A 216 -3.77 20.41 -6.14
N ALA A 217 -4.18 19.46 -6.98
CA ALA A 217 -3.43 18.24 -7.30
C ALA A 217 -2.08 18.51 -8.01
N GLU A 218 -2.01 19.56 -8.83
CA GLU A 218 -0.80 19.94 -9.58
C GLU A 218 0.05 21.01 -8.87
N SER A 219 -0.23 21.29 -7.60
CA SER A 219 0.51 22.30 -6.85
C SER A 219 1.93 21.85 -6.50
N GLU A 220 2.85 22.82 -6.36
CA GLU A 220 4.20 22.54 -5.85
C GLU A 220 4.16 21.92 -4.45
N LYS A 221 3.18 22.32 -3.62
CA LYS A 221 3.00 21.77 -2.28
C LYS A 221 2.55 20.30 -2.32
N ALA A 222 1.63 19.92 -3.20
CA ALA A 222 1.28 18.51 -3.41
C ALA A 222 2.48 17.69 -3.88
N ALA A 223 3.23 18.20 -4.87
CA ALA A 223 4.44 17.55 -5.36
C ALA A 223 5.47 17.36 -4.23
N LYS A 224 5.70 18.38 -3.40
CA LYS A 224 6.66 18.30 -2.28
C LYS A 224 6.19 17.39 -1.14
N ALA A 225 4.89 17.36 -0.84
CA ALA A 225 4.35 16.64 0.31
C ALA A 225 4.04 15.16 0.00
N LEU A 226 3.64 14.84 -1.23
CA LEU A 226 3.11 13.51 -1.59
C LEU A 226 4.00 12.72 -2.55
N HIS A 227 5.10 13.30 -3.03
CA HIS A 227 6.06 12.62 -3.92
C HIS A 227 7.43 12.49 -3.26
N THR A 228 8.16 11.46 -3.69
CA THR A 228 9.54 11.20 -3.28
C THR A 228 10.37 10.75 -4.48
N GLN A 229 11.67 10.59 -4.26
CA GLN A 229 12.61 10.11 -5.27
C GLN A 229 13.25 8.80 -4.81
N TYR A 230 13.76 8.01 -5.74
CA TYR A 230 14.55 6.82 -5.42
C TYR A 230 16.01 7.09 -5.71
N HIS A 231 16.87 6.65 -4.80
CA HIS A 231 18.32 6.77 -4.92
C HIS A 231 18.91 5.41 -5.26
N ALA A 232 19.83 5.37 -6.22
CA ALA A 232 20.54 4.15 -6.54
C ALA A 232 21.36 3.72 -5.31
N VAL A 233 21.15 2.48 -4.84
CA VAL A 233 22.04 1.90 -3.82
C VAL A 233 23.39 1.67 -4.48
N GLU A 234 24.39 2.45 -4.09
CA GLU A 234 25.76 2.21 -4.51
C GLU A 234 26.15 0.80 -4.06
N LYS A 235 26.42 -0.07 -5.03
CA LYS A 235 26.97 -1.38 -4.72
C LYS A 235 28.34 -1.17 -4.11
N ALA A 236 28.45 -1.32 -2.80
CA ALA A 236 29.74 -1.60 -2.18
C ALA A 236 30.33 -2.79 -2.95
N SER A 237 31.53 -2.61 -3.51
CA SER A 237 32.25 -3.60 -4.32
C SER A 237 32.61 -4.89 -3.56
N THR A 238 32.16 -5.04 -2.33
CA THR A 238 32.20 -6.26 -1.54
C THR A 238 30.89 -7.02 -1.72
N GLY A 239 30.91 -8.01 -2.61
CA GLY A 239 29.82 -8.97 -2.76
C GLY A 239 29.56 -9.69 -1.44
N PHE A 240 28.50 -9.29 -0.74
CA PHE A 240 27.94 -10.11 0.31
C PHE A 240 27.30 -11.33 -0.36
N ASN A 241 28.04 -12.45 -0.35
CA ASN A 241 27.49 -13.79 -0.48
C ASN A 241 26.57 -14.04 0.72
N ILE A 242 25.37 -13.47 0.69
CA ILE A 242 24.28 -13.88 1.57
C ILE A 242 23.81 -15.22 1.01
N LYS A 243 24.26 -16.31 1.63
CA LYS A 243 23.64 -17.63 1.45
C LYS A 243 22.26 -17.56 2.08
N TRP A 244 21.25 -17.61 1.23
CA TRP A 244 19.85 -17.87 1.61
C TRP A 244 19.67 -19.33 2.02
#